data_AF-A0A368EY15-F1
#
_entry.id   AF-A0A368EY15-F1
#
_cell.length_a   1.000
_cell.length_b   1.000
_cell.length_c   1.000
_cell.angle_alpha   90.00
_cell.angle_beta   90.00
_cell.angle_gamma   90.00
#
_symmetry.space_group_name_H-M   'P 1'
#
loop_
_entity.id
_entity.type
_entity.pdbx_description
1 polymer ?
#
loop_
_entity_poly.entity_id
_entity_poly.type
_entity_poly.pdbx_seq_one_letter_code
_entity_poly.pdbx_strand_id
1 'polypeptide(L)'
;MERPDFTHLFEKEFETEITDYERLEEKTRRETFHRRIRDIERSEGYRHRMFMKMETMESPVHYYGDVEFVTVCDEELRYCKLMVDGKRSPMLEERREWKFHTKMQMALPHMPKTLKELKEQIHREIQGLVEMRWGAEEMNELKMKIQFEQDKEQKRWLRLVEKEHKGLTAYDLLLRASRLNQLKTVVKYELTPFYKNLFERIYNFVRGYTFWHYKVTRVNNEHNRIFLKMNVDPVTRTLLNVLLETPYERMELRDFVVPQLYLPSIAKRTLRDIRDEMVKERVCEVKSTKVRTFDDVIFRAPLTNCYSVIAKDCSEEPRFAVLVKKIRKDSDEK
;
A
#
# COMPACT_ATOMS: atom_id res chain seq x y z
N MET A 1 20.25 21.32 -0.27
CA MET A 1 19.34 20.15 -0.35
C MET A 1 18.23 20.45 -1.36
N GLU A 2 18.14 19.72 -2.47
CA GLU A 2 17.20 19.97 -3.59
C GLU A 2 15.74 19.95 -3.16
N ARG A 3 14.90 20.88 -3.67
CA ARG A 3 13.43 20.90 -3.44
C ARG A 3 12.74 19.69 -4.10
N PRO A 4 11.59 19.20 -3.58
CA PRO A 4 10.84 18.14 -4.25
C PRO A 4 10.34 18.69 -5.59
N ASP A 5 10.91 18.23 -6.70
CA ASP A 5 10.41 18.60 -8.01
C ASP A 5 9.33 17.61 -8.45
N PHE A 6 8.10 18.10 -8.44
CA PHE A 6 6.90 17.34 -8.75
C PHE A 6 6.18 17.88 -9.99
N THR A 7 6.82 18.77 -10.74
CA THR A 7 6.28 19.35 -11.98
C THR A 7 5.92 18.28 -13.01
N HIS A 8 6.54 17.10 -12.93
CA HIS A 8 6.32 15.98 -13.84
C HIS A 8 5.56 14.78 -13.24
N LEU A 9 4.86 14.91 -12.11
CA LEU A 9 4.10 13.76 -11.55
C LEU A 9 2.88 13.37 -12.37
N PHE A 10 2.20 14.36 -12.95
CA PHE A 10 0.96 14.12 -13.67
C PHE A 10 1.22 13.62 -15.09
N GLU A 11 0.39 12.68 -15.52
CA GLU A 11 0.28 12.20 -16.89
C GLU A 11 -1.16 12.40 -17.37
N LYS A 12 -1.38 12.40 -18.67
CA LYS A 12 -2.74 12.57 -19.23
C LYS A 12 -3.65 11.41 -18.80
N GLU A 13 -3.10 10.21 -18.68
CA GLU A 13 -3.77 8.99 -18.24
C GLU A 13 -4.18 9.04 -16.75
N PHE A 14 -3.62 9.99 -16.00
CA PHE A 14 -3.92 10.24 -14.59
C PHE A 14 -5.04 11.27 -14.38
N GLU A 15 -5.56 11.84 -15.47
CA GLU A 15 -6.74 12.71 -15.40
C GLU A 15 -7.94 11.93 -14.85
N THR A 16 -8.71 12.60 -14.01
CA THR A 16 -9.87 11.98 -13.37
C THR A 16 -10.99 11.85 -14.39
N GLU A 17 -11.68 10.72 -14.38
CA GLU A 17 -12.82 10.54 -15.25
C GLU A 17 -13.96 11.46 -14.78
N ILE A 18 -14.45 12.32 -15.67
CA ILE A 18 -15.58 13.21 -15.40
C ILE A 18 -16.75 12.35 -14.89
N THR A 19 -17.26 12.71 -13.71
CA THR A 19 -18.50 12.16 -13.17
C THR A 19 -19.57 13.24 -13.20
N ASP A 20 -20.84 12.84 -13.32
CA ASP A 20 -21.98 13.78 -13.36
C ASP A 20 -22.07 14.70 -12.13
N TYR A 21 -21.33 14.38 -11.07
CA TYR A 21 -21.42 15.01 -9.75
C TYR A 21 -20.17 15.83 -9.35
N GLU A 22 -19.04 15.67 -10.03
CA GLU A 22 -17.79 16.39 -9.75
C GLU A 22 -17.26 16.97 -11.07
N ARG A 23 -17.70 18.18 -11.42
CA ARG A 23 -17.07 18.99 -12.47
C ARG A 23 -15.94 19.80 -11.85
N LEU A 24 -14.78 19.18 -11.69
CA LEU A 24 -13.56 19.91 -11.32
C LEU A 24 -12.75 20.17 -12.57
N GLU A 25 -12.32 21.42 -12.74
CA GLU A 25 -11.27 21.74 -13.69
C GLU A 25 -9.97 21.07 -13.23
N GLU A 26 -9.41 20.19 -14.06
CA GLU A 26 -8.12 19.51 -13.79
C GLU A 26 -7.00 20.50 -13.44
N LYS A 27 -7.07 21.73 -13.96
CA LYS A 27 -6.16 22.82 -13.63
C LYS A 27 -6.21 23.16 -12.13
N THR A 28 -7.39 23.35 -11.57
CA THR A 28 -7.61 23.64 -10.14
C THR A 28 -7.12 22.50 -9.26
N ARG A 29 -7.32 21.25 -9.68
CA ARG A 29 -6.79 20.06 -8.99
C ARG A 29 -5.27 20.08 -8.91
N ARG A 30 -4.60 20.28 -10.04
CA ARG A 30 -3.14 20.34 -10.12
C ARG A 30 -2.57 21.52 -9.32
N GLU A 31 -3.18 22.70 -9.42
CA GLU A 31 -2.78 23.88 -8.65
C GLU A 31 -2.89 23.66 -7.13
N THR A 32 -3.98 23.03 -6.68
CA THR A 32 -4.19 22.71 -5.26
C THR A 32 -3.16 21.70 -4.76
N PHE A 33 -2.81 20.71 -5.59
CA PHE A 33 -1.73 19.77 -5.27
C PHE A 33 -0.36 20.45 -5.19
N HIS A 34 -0.01 21.28 -6.18
CA HIS A 34 1.26 22.02 -6.18
C HIS A 34 1.37 23.06 -5.06
N ARG A 35 0.25 23.65 -4.63
CA ARG A 35 0.23 24.53 -3.45
C ARG A 35 0.57 23.73 -2.19
N ARG A 36 -0.13 22.62 -1.95
CA ARG A 36 0.11 21.75 -0.78
C ARG A 36 1.55 21.27 -0.67
N ILE A 37 2.17 20.91 -1.79
CA ILE A 37 3.57 20.47 -1.82
C ILE A 37 4.56 21.56 -1.43
N ARG A 38 4.28 22.82 -1.80
CA ARG A 38 5.16 23.95 -1.49
C ARG A 38 5.21 24.26 0.00
N ASP A 39 4.12 23.97 0.71
CA ASP A 39 3.94 24.25 2.13
C ASP A 39 4.54 23.15 3.04
N ILE A 40 5.20 22.14 2.45
CA ILE A 40 5.78 21.03 3.20
C ILE A 40 7.16 21.42 3.76
N GLU A 41 7.21 21.63 5.07
CA GLU A 41 8.46 21.77 5.82
C GLU A 41 9.15 20.40 5.97
N ARG A 42 10.49 20.39 5.93
CA ARG A 42 11.27 19.15 5.98
C ARG A 42 11.61 18.81 7.42
N SER A 43 11.19 17.64 7.88
CA SER A 43 11.60 17.09 9.16
C SER A 43 12.83 16.18 9.02
N GLU A 44 13.39 15.78 10.17
CA GLU A 44 14.58 14.95 10.26
C GLU A 44 14.37 13.57 9.61
N GLY A 45 15.39 13.09 8.90
CA GLY A 45 15.36 11.80 8.22
C GLY A 45 16.20 10.73 8.94
N TYR A 46 15.85 9.45 8.75
CA TYR A 46 16.65 8.34 9.24
C TYR A 46 17.58 7.84 8.14
N ARG A 47 18.86 7.67 8.49
CA ARG A 47 19.88 7.07 7.62
C ARG A 47 20.32 5.74 8.22
N HIS A 48 20.13 4.67 7.46
CA HIS A 48 20.60 3.34 7.80
C HIS A 48 21.62 2.88 6.75
N ARG A 49 22.70 2.25 7.19
CA ARG A 49 23.69 1.64 6.31
C ARG A 49 23.95 0.22 6.75
N MET A 50 23.95 -0.69 5.79
CA MET A 50 24.19 -2.10 5.98
C MET A 50 25.36 -2.52 5.11
N PHE A 51 26.38 -3.11 5.74
CA PHE A 51 27.53 -3.68 5.05
C PHE A 51 27.54 -5.19 5.28
N MET A 52 27.60 -5.95 4.20
CA MET A 52 27.69 -7.40 4.19
C MET A 52 29.01 -7.80 3.53
N LYS A 53 29.74 -8.74 4.14
CA LYS A 53 30.94 -9.34 3.55
C LYS A 53 30.81 -10.86 3.69
N MET A 54 31.07 -11.59 2.60
CA MET A 54 31.07 -13.04 2.57
C MET A 54 32.44 -13.53 2.11
N GLU A 55 33.07 -14.35 2.94
CA GLU A 55 34.36 -14.98 2.68
C GLU A 55 34.16 -16.48 2.63
N THR A 56 34.61 -17.11 1.55
CA THR A 56 34.55 -18.57 1.37
C THR A 56 35.95 -19.14 1.54
N MET A 57 36.13 -20.18 2.35
CA MET A 57 37.46 -20.72 2.68
C MET A 57 38.23 -21.29 1.48
N GLU A 58 37.55 -21.64 0.39
CA GLU A 58 38.14 -22.31 -0.77
C GLU A 58 38.26 -21.44 -2.03
N SER A 59 37.68 -20.23 -2.04
CA SER A 59 37.75 -19.32 -3.20
C SER A 59 38.42 -18.01 -2.82
N PRO A 60 39.37 -17.50 -3.61
CA PRO A 60 40.02 -16.21 -3.38
C PRO A 60 39.08 -15.01 -3.66
N VAL A 61 37.84 -15.27 -4.08
CA VAL A 61 36.88 -14.22 -4.42
C VAL A 61 36.16 -13.74 -3.17
N HIS A 62 36.43 -12.49 -2.77
CA HIS A 62 35.75 -11.82 -1.68
C HIS A 62 34.47 -11.13 -2.19
N TYR A 63 33.32 -11.56 -1.68
CA TYR A 63 32.05 -10.91 -1.99
C TYR A 63 31.71 -9.86 -0.93
N TYR A 64 31.23 -8.70 -1.37
CA TYR A 64 30.71 -7.68 -0.46
C TYR A 64 29.48 -6.99 -1.05
N GLY A 65 28.66 -6.46 -0.15
CA GLY A 65 27.53 -5.60 -0.45
C GLY A 65 27.50 -4.44 0.54
N ASP A 66 27.20 -3.25 0.04
CA ASP A 66 27.01 -2.05 0.84
C ASP A 66 25.70 -1.42 0.39
N VAL A 67 24.76 -1.23 1.30
CA VAL A 67 23.47 -0.63 1.01
C VAL A 67 23.17 0.45 2.04
N GLU A 68 22.83 1.62 1.55
CA GLU A 68 22.42 2.78 2.32
C GLU A 68 20.97 3.12 2.01
N PHE A 69 20.16 3.26 3.06
CA PHE A 69 18.76 3.66 2.99
C PHE A 69 18.60 4.97 3.75
N VAL A 70 18.14 6.01 3.05
CA VAL A 70 17.85 7.32 3.64
C VAL A 70 16.36 7.59 3.48
N THR A 71 15.67 7.77 4.59
CA THR A 71 14.25 8.13 4.63
C THR A 71 14.09 9.54 5.14
N VAL A 72 13.22 10.32 4.52
CA VAL A 72 12.87 11.68 4.95
C VAL A 72 11.35 11.81 4.82
N CYS A 73 10.64 11.97 5.92
CA CYS A 73 9.20 12.21 5.92
C CYS A 73 8.90 13.52 6.63
N ASP A 74 7.77 14.15 6.30
CA ASP A 74 7.19 15.22 7.09
C ASP A 74 6.49 14.65 8.34
N GLU A 75 6.33 15.44 9.41
CA GLU A 75 5.71 15.00 10.67
C GLU A 75 4.27 14.50 10.47
N GLU A 76 3.54 15.15 9.56
CA GLU A 76 2.17 14.77 9.21
C GLU A 76 2.10 13.65 8.14
N LEU A 77 3.25 13.08 7.73
CA LEU A 77 3.38 12.07 6.67
C LEU A 77 2.76 12.50 5.32
N ARG A 78 2.62 13.80 5.09
CA ARG A 78 2.12 14.36 3.82
C ARG A 78 3.10 14.15 2.69
N TYR A 79 4.39 14.04 3.01
CA TYR A 79 5.45 13.73 2.08
C TYR A 79 6.42 12.75 2.71
N CYS A 80 6.82 11.76 1.91
CA CYS A 80 7.90 10.85 2.24
C CYS A 80 8.81 10.65 1.04
N LYS A 81 10.11 10.61 1.31
CA LYS A 81 11.18 10.33 0.36
C LYS A 81 12.01 9.18 0.89
N LEU A 82 12.26 8.18 0.06
CA LEU A 82 13.19 7.09 0.30
C LEU A 82 14.27 7.13 -0.78
N MET A 83 15.53 7.12 -0.37
CA MET A 83 16.68 6.96 -1.24
C MET A 83 17.39 5.67 -0.83
N VAL A 84 17.70 4.83 -1.81
CA VAL A 84 18.43 3.58 -1.61
C VAL A 84 19.62 3.57 -2.55
N ASP A 85 20.80 3.53 -1.97
CA ASP A 85 22.07 3.47 -2.69
C ASP A 85 22.77 2.17 -2.32
N GLY A 86 22.93 1.28 -3.29
CA GLY A 86 23.51 -0.03 -3.13
C GLY A 86 24.69 -0.26 -4.07
N LYS A 87 25.69 -0.98 -3.62
CA LYS A 87 26.74 -1.54 -4.46
C LYS A 87 27.09 -2.95 -4.01
N ARG A 88 27.47 -3.81 -4.95
CA ARG A 88 28.01 -5.14 -4.66
C ARG A 88 29.23 -5.44 -5.53
N SER A 89 30.04 -6.36 -5.05
CA SER A 89 31.11 -6.97 -5.84
C SER A 89 30.57 -7.56 -7.15
N PRO A 90 31.37 -7.56 -8.23
CA PRO A 90 30.99 -8.21 -9.49
C PRO A 90 30.64 -9.69 -9.28
N MET A 91 29.67 -10.20 -10.03
CA MET A 91 29.31 -11.61 -10.06
C MET A 91 29.19 -12.11 -11.50
N LEU A 92 29.47 -13.39 -11.72
CA LEU A 92 29.39 -14.04 -13.04
C LEU A 92 30.35 -13.38 -14.05
N GLU A 93 29.82 -12.80 -15.13
CA GLU A 93 30.59 -12.18 -16.23
C GLU A 93 30.85 -10.67 -16.02
N GLU A 94 30.37 -10.09 -14.91
CA GLU A 94 30.56 -8.68 -14.60
C GLU A 94 32.03 -8.38 -14.27
N ARG A 95 32.54 -7.27 -14.81
CA ARG A 95 33.91 -6.78 -14.56
C ARG A 95 33.94 -5.63 -13.58
N ARG A 96 32.84 -4.87 -13.47
CA ARG A 96 32.70 -3.71 -12.58
C ARG A 96 31.75 -4.00 -11.43
N GLU A 97 31.87 -3.21 -10.36
CA GLU A 97 30.90 -3.23 -9.26
C GLU A 97 29.50 -2.98 -9.80
N TRP A 98 28.56 -3.83 -9.41
CA TRP A 98 27.16 -3.61 -9.70
C TRP A 98 26.61 -2.56 -8.73
N LYS A 99 25.90 -1.57 -9.27
CA LYS A 99 25.34 -0.45 -8.53
C LYS A 99 23.83 -0.43 -8.67
N PHE A 100 23.17 0.07 -7.63
CA PHE A 100 21.73 0.29 -7.57
C PHE A 100 21.47 1.62 -6.92
N HIS A 101 20.69 2.46 -7.58
CA HIS A 101 20.20 3.71 -7.05
C HIS A 101 18.69 3.73 -7.21
N THR A 102 17.97 3.97 -6.13
CA THR A 102 16.52 4.16 -6.16
C THR A 102 16.15 5.39 -5.38
N LYS A 103 15.31 6.23 -5.99
CA LYS A 103 14.70 7.40 -5.38
C LYS A 103 13.20 7.26 -5.51
N MET A 104 12.54 7.13 -4.37
CA MET A 104 11.09 7.05 -4.26
C MET A 104 10.57 8.27 -3.51
N GLN A 105 9.54 8.90 -4.05
CA GLN A 105 8.89 10.07 -3.49
C GLN A 105 7.38 9.82 -3.50
N MET A 106 6.72 10.03 -2.37
CA MET A 106 5.28 9.92 -2.24
C MET A 106 4.73 11.19 -1.62
N ALA A 107 3.65 11.71 -2.21
CA ALA A 107 2.85 12.80 -1.69
C ALA A 107 1.47 12.25 -1.34
N LEU A 108 1.13 12.30 -0.06
CA LEU A 108 -0.15 11.86 0.48
C LEU A 108 -1.04 13.09 0.68
N PRO A 109 -2.35 12.95 0.50
CA PRO A 109 -3.26 14.03 0.82
C PRO A 109 -3.40 14.18 2.34
N HIS A 110 -4.11 15.20 2.79
CA HIS A 110 -4.49 15.29 4.20
C HIS A 110 -5.22 14.00 4.61
N MET A 111 -4.85 13.45 5.76
CA MET A 111 -5.45 12.22 6.27
C MET A 111 -6.63 12.59 7.19
N PRO A 112 -7.88 12.41 6.73
CA PRO A 112 -9.05 12.78 7.54
C PRO A 112 -9.19 11.90 8.79
N LYS A 113 -9.63 12.54 9.87
CA LYS A 113 -9.99 11.90 11.15
C LYS A 113 -11.48 11.57 11.23
N THR A 114 -12.31 12.24 10.44
CA THR A 114 -13.76 12.06 10.45
C THR A 114 -14.32 11.87 9.03
N LEU A 115 -15.50 11.25 8.94
CA LEU A 115 -16.22 11.12 7.66
C LEU A 115 -16.57 12.48 7.06
N LYS A 116 -16.81 13.51 7.89
CA LYS A 116 -17.11 14.87 7.44
C LYS A 116 -15.90 15.50 6.74
N GLU A 117 -14.73 15.43 7.38
CA GLU A 117 -13.46 15.89 6.79
C GLU A 117 -13.15 15.16 5.48
N LEU A 118 -13.34 13.82 5.46
CA LEU A 118 -13.16 13.04 4.23
C LEU A 118 -14.06 13.57 3.11
N LYS A 119 -15.32 13.88 3.39
CA LYS A 119 -16.28 14.41 2.39
C LYS A 119 -15.92 15.79 1.87
N GLU A 120 -15.54 16.70 2.76
CA GLU A 120 -15.11 18.06 2.41
C GLU A 120 -13.82 18.02 1.57
N GLN A 121 -12.99 17.01 1.78
CA GLN A 121 -11.80 16.78 0.99
C GLN A 121 -12.13 16.21 -0.39
N ILE A 122 -12.08 17.09 -1.39
CA ILE A 122 -12.29 16.76 -2.80
C ILE A 122 -11.11 15.96 -3.38
N HIS A 123 -9.88 16.36 -3.05
CA HIS A 123 -8.65 15.75 -3.58
C HIS A 123 -8.07 14.73 -2.60
N ARG A 124 -8.15 13.46 -2.97
CA ARG A 124 -7.86 12.29 -2.13
C ARG A 124 -6.81 11.37 -2.74
N GLU A 125 -6.20 11.79 -3.84
CA GLU A 125 -5.21 11.01 -4.54
C GLU A 125 -3.85 10.99 -3.82
N ILE A 126 -3.18 9.84 -3.86
CA ILE A 126 -1.77 9.71 -3.50
C ILE A 126 -0.98 9.72 -4.81
N GLN A 127 0.08 10.52 -4.86
CA GLN A 127 0.97 10.59 -6.01
C GLN A 127 2.36 10.08 -5.64
N GLY A 128 2.95 9.28 -6.51
CA GLY A 128 4.26 8.68 -6.33
C GLY A 128 5.14 8.86 -7.55
N LEU A 129 6.44 9.08 -7.32
CA LEU A 129 7.48 8.99 -8.32
C LEU A 129 8.56 8.05 -7.82
N VAL A 130 8.95 7.11 -8.66
CA VAL A 130 9.99 6.13 -8.40
C VAL A 130 10.97 6.17 -9.56
N GLU A 131 12.21 6.51 -9.27
CA GLU A 131 13.32 6.49 -10.22
C GLU A 131 14.30 5.41 -9.75
N MET A 132 14.57 4.44 -10.60
CA MET A 132 15.49 3.33 -10.32
C MET A 132 16.55 3.26 -11.41
N ARG A 133 17.81 3.06 -11.03
CA ARG A 133 18.93 2.85 -11.92
C ARG A 133 19.79 1.71 -11.40
N TRP A 134 20.06 0.69 -12.21
CA TRP A 134 20.87 -0.44 -11.75
C TRP A 134 21.64 -1.14 -12.85
N GLY A 135 22.81 -1.67 -12.52
CA GLY A 135 23.69 -2.33 -13.47
C GLY A 135 25.16 -2.24 -13.09
N ALA A 136 26.02 -2.85 -13.89
CA ALA A 136 27.47 -2.81 -13.72
C ALA A 136 28.12 -2.04 -14.89
N GLU A 137 28.15 -2.63 -16.09
CA GLU A 137 28.62 -1.98 -17.31
C GLU A 137 27.51 -1.22 -18.02
N GLU A 138 26.39 -1.90 -18.28
CA GLU A 138 25.18 -1.32 -18.84
C GLU A 138 24.19 -1.00 -17.71
N MET A 139 23.71 0.24 -17.68
CA MET A 139 22.74 0.69 -16.69
C MET A 139 21.32 0.52 -17.23
N ASN A 140 20.48 -0.13 -16.44
CA ASN A 140 19.04 -0.15 -16.61
C ASN A 140 18.47 1.07 -15.91
N GLU A 141 17.50 1.73 -16.54
CA GLU A 141 16.79 2.86 -15.96
C GLU A 141 15.27 2.61 -15.99
N LEU A 142 14.60 2.93 -14.90
CA LEU A 142 13.15 2.83 -14.78
C LEU A 142 12.62 4.05 -14.05
N LYS A 143 11.67 4.74 -14.69
CA LYS A 143 10.93 5.86 -14.10
C LYS A 143 9.46 5.49 -14.06
N MET A 144 8.93 5.35 -12.86
CA MET A 144 7.55 4.98 -12.60
C MET A 144 6.83 6.11 -11.88
N LYS A 145 5.69 6.53 -12.45
CA LYS A 145 4.76 7.46 -11.82
C LYS A 145 3.54 6.67 -11.36
N ILE A 146 3.07 6.94 -10.16
CA ILE A 146 2.00 6.18 -9.50
C ILE A 146 0.93 7.15 -9.02
N GLN A 147 -0.34 6.84 -9.28
CA GLN A 147 -1.49 7.52 -8.71
C GLN A 147 -2.41 6.48 -8.08
N PHE A 148 -2.70 6.63 -6.79
CA PHE A 148 -3.80 5.92 -6.14
C PHE A 148 -4.98 6.86 -5.96
N GLU A 149 -6.19 6.37 -6.27
CA GLU A 149 -7.42 7.14 -6.14
C GLU A 149 -8.62 6.25 -5.81
N GLN A 150 -9.77 6.88 -5.63
CA GLN A 150 -11.06 6.21 -5.48
C GLN A 150 -11.78 6.20 -6.82
N ASP A 151 -12.20 5.03 -7.27
CA ASP A 151 -12.97 4.92 -8.49
C ASP A 151 -14.42 5.43 -8.31
N LYS A 152 -15.16 5.46 -9.43
CA LYS A 152 -16.55 5.92 -9.45
C LYS A 152 -17.46 5.05 -8.57
N GLU A 153 -17.21 3.76 -8.50
CA GLU A 153 -18.05 2.81 -7.75
C GLU A 153 -17.85 2.97 -6.25
N GLN A 154 -16.60 3.09 -5.79
CA GLN A 154 -16.27 3.42 -4.40
C GLN A 154 -16.89 4.76 -3.99
N LYS A 155 -16.82 5.79 -4.83
CA LYS A 155 -17.46 7.09 -4.57
C LYS A 155 -18.99 7.00 -4.48
N ARG A 156 -19.63 6.14 -5.28
CA ARG A 156 -21.08 5.88 -5.21
C ARG A 156 -21.44 5.09 -3.96
N TRP A 157 -20.71 4.02 -3.66
CA TRP A 157 -20.88 3.18 -2.48
C TRP A 157 -20.82 4.01 -1.19
N LEU A 158 -19.84 4.90 -1.08
CA LEU A 158 -19.69 5.86 0.03
C LEU A 158 -20.97 6.64 0.35
N ARG A 159 -21.71 7.07 -0.67
CA ARG A 159 -22.96 7.84 -0.50
C ARG A 159 -24.14 6.97 -0.07
N LEU A 160 -24.13 5.68 -0.40
CA LEU A 160 -25.19 4.74 -0.07
C LEU A 160 -25.07 4.18 1.35
N VAL A 161 -23.85 3.87 1.81
CA VAL A 161 -23.57 3.32 3.15
C VAL A 161 -24.05 4.26 4.27
N GLU A 162 -24.09 5.57 4.00
CA GLU A 162 -24.59 6.57 4.94
C GLU A 162 -26.07 6.37 5.31
N LYS A 163 -26.88 5.73 4.45
CA LYS A 163 -28.30 5.50 4.73
C LYS A 163 -28.56 4.31 5.64
N GLU A 164 -27.61 3.38 5.75
CA GLU A 164 -27.78 2.11 6.47
C GLU A 164 -26.73 1.95 7.58
N HIS A 165 -26.85 2.77 8.64
CA HIS A 165 -25.96 2.74 9.82
C HIS A 165 -26.24 1.57 10.79
N LYS A 166 -26.54 0.36 10.29
CA LYS A 166 -26.78 -0.79 11.18
C LYS A 166 -25.47 -1.53 11.50
N GLY A 167 -24.78 -1.11 12.56
CA GLY A 167 -23.85 -1.97 13.32
C GLY A 167 -22.34 -1.74 13.22
N LEU A 168 -21.85 -0.79 12.40
CA LEU A 168 -20.41 -0.47 12.29
C LEU A 168 -20.02 0.74 13.15
N THR A 169 -18.81 0.73 13.72
CA THR A 169 -18.28 1.91 14.42
C THR A 169 -17.97 3.03 13.41
N ALA A 170 -18.06 4.29 13.82
CA ALA A 170 -17.77 5.43 12.95
C ALA A 170 -16.35 5.39 12.35
N TYR A 171 -15.40 4.80 13.10
CA TYR A 171 -14.02 4.63 12.65
C TYR A 171 -13.87 3.55 11.58
N ASP A 172 -14.52 2.39 11.74
CA ASP A 172 -14.51 1.34 10.72
C ASP A 172 -15.12 1.84 9.41
N LEU A 173 -16.16 2.65 9.52
CA LEU A 173 -16.84 3.29 8.42
C LEU A 173 -15.89 4.27 7.71
N LEU A 174 -15.15 5.10 8.44
CA LEU A 174 -14.10 5.96 7.91
C LEU A 174 -12.97 5.18 7.22
N LEU A 175 -12.51 4.08 7.81
CA LEU A 175 -11.45 3.25 7.23
C LEU A 175 -11.88 2.65 5.90
N ARG A 176 -13.10 2.09 5.82
CA ARG A 176 -13.65 1.55 4.57
C ARG A 176 -13.86 2.67 3.54
N ALA A 177 -14.33 3.82 4.01
CA ALA A 177 -14.63 4.98 3.19
C ALA A 177 -13.40 5.62 2.55
N SER A 178 -12.27 5.59 3.24
CA SER A 178 -11.01 6.22 2.84
C SER A 178 -10.09 5.30 2.02
N ARG A 179 -10.53 4.09 1.65
CA ARG A 179 -9.73 3.18 0.83
C ARG A 179 -9.57 3.70 -0.59
N LEU A 180 -8.37 3.53 -1.12
CA LEU A 180 -8.06 3.79 -2.52
C LEU A 180 -8.04 2.45 -3.26
N ASN A 181 -9.04 2.25 -4.11
CA ASN A 181 -9.26 0.99 -4.80
C ASN A 181 -8.82 1.04 -6.27
N GLN A 182 -8.36 2.19 -6.75
CA GLN A 182 -7.83 2.37 -8.08
C GLN A 182 -6.36 2.76 -8.05
N LEU A 183 -5.55 2.03 -8.82
CA LEU A 183 -4.14 2.27 -9.05
C LEU A 183 -3.94 2.57 -10.54
N LYS A 184 -3.32 3.70 -10.84
CA LYS A 184 -2.83 4.06 -12.18
C LYS A 184 -1.32 4.22 -12.12
N THR A 185 -0.61 3.60 -13.04
CA THR A 185 0.85 3.62 -13.07
C THR A 185 1.33 3.80 -14.50
N VAL A 186 2.27 4.73 -14.71
CA VAL A 186 2.98 4.91 -15.98
C VAL A 186 4.45 4.60 -15.73
N VAL A 187 5.00 3.67 -16.50
CA VAL A 187 6.39 3.24 -16.40
C VAL A 187 7.10 3.57 -17.71
N LYS A 188 8.18 4.35 -17.64
CA LYS A 188 9.14 4.54 -18.73
C LYS A 188 10.41 3.78 -18.37
N TYR A 189 10.92 2.96 -19.29
CA TYR A 189 12.02 2.06 -18.99
C TYR A 189 13.04 2.00 -20.11
N GLU A 190 14.32 1.96 -19.75
CA GLU A 190 15.43 1.68 -20.65
C GLU A 190 16.18 0.50 -20.06
N LEU A 191 15.95 -0.67 -20.63
CA LEU A 191 16.44 -1.93 -20.08
C LEU A 191 17.41 -2.60 -21.05
N THR A 192 18.42 -3.25 -20.49
CA THR A 192 19.32 -4.15 -21.21
C THR A 192 18.56 -5.35 -21.78
N PRO A 193 19.08 -6.03 -22.82
CA PRO A 193 18.39 -7.17 -23.45
C PRO A 193 18.03 -8.29 -22.48
N PHE A 194 18.87 -8.53 -21.47
CA PHE A 194 18.61 -9.51 -20.42
C PHE A 194 17.32 -9.20 -19.65
N TYR A 195 17.17 -7.97 -19.15
CA TYR A 195 15.98 -7.58 -18.39
C TYR A 195 14.74 -7.48 -19.27
N LYS A 196 14.88 -7.08 -20.55
CA LYS A 196 13.75 -7.12 -21.51
C LYS A 196 13.18 -8.53 -21.64
N ASN A 197 14.04 -9.52 -21.86
CA ASN A 197 13.64 -10.93 -21.96
C ASN A 197 13.06 -11.45 -20.63
N LEU A 198 13.63 -11.07 -19.49
CA LEU A 198 13.10 -11.43 -18.18
C LEU A 198 11.66 -10.92 -17.98
N PHE A 199 11.40 -9.63 -18.24
CA PHE A 199 10.07 -9.06 -18.10
C PHE A 199 9.08 -9.63 -19.13
N GLU A 200 9.54 -9.93 -20.34
CA GLU A 200 8.72 -10.61 -21.34
C GLU A 200 8.30 -12.01 -20.88
N ARG A 201 9.20 -12.78 -20.26
CA ARG A 201 8.87 -14.08 -19.66
C ARG A 201 7.86 -13.96 -18.52
N ILE A 202 8.03 -12.97 -17.64
CA ILE A 202 7.07 -12.70 -16.55
C ILE A 202 5.70 -12.35 -17.13
N TYR A 203 5.66 -11.48 -18.14
CA TYR A 203 4.42 -11.13 -18.83
C TYR A 203 3.75 -12.35 -19.48
N ASN A 204 4.50 -13.19 -20.18
CA ASN A 204 3.99 -14.42 -20.79
C ASN A 204 3.45 -15.41 -19.75
N PHE A 205 4.10 -15.51 -18.58
CA PHE A 205 3.61 -16.30 -17.47
C PHE A 205 2.27 -15.79 -16.93
N VAL A 206 2.16 -14.48 -16.67
CA VAL A 206 0.91 -13.86 -16.20
C VAL A 206 -0.20 -14.03 -17.23
N ARG A 207 0.11 -13.88 -18.53
CA ARG A 207 -0.84 -14.17 -19.61
C ARG A 207 -1.31 -15.61 -19.57
N GLY A 208 -0.39 -16.58 -19.53
CA GLY A 208 -0.75 -18.00 -19.46
C GLY A 208 -1.67 -18.31 -18.26
N TYR A 209 -1.37 -17.74 -17.09
CA TYR A 209 -2.18 -17.91 -15.89
C TYR A 209 -3.57 -17.26 -15.99
N THR A 210 -3.68 -16.14 -16.70
CA THR A 210 -4.94 -15.37 -16.83
C THR A 210 -5.67 -15.64 -18.15
N PHE A 211 -5.26 -16.66 -18.91
CA PHE A 211 -5.67 -16.91 -20.30
C PHE A 211 -7.19 -16.83 -20.57
N TRP A 212 -7.98 -17.40 -19.66
CA TRP A 212 -9.44 -17.46 -19.81
C TRP A 212 -10.17 -16.14 -19.55
N HIS A 213 -9.50 -15.15 -18.95
CA HIS A 213 -10.13 -13.95 -18.42
C HIS A 213 -9.62 -12.65 -19.07
N TYR A 214 -8.61 -12.73 -19.93
CA TYR A 214 -8.05 -11.56 -20.59
C TYR A 214 -8.53 -11.41 -22.04
N LYS A 215 -8.64 -10.17 -22.49
CA LYS A 215 -8.76 -9.77 -23.90
C LYS A 215 -7.51 -9.01 -24.30
N VAL A 216 -6.86 -9.44 -25.39
CA VAL A 216 -5.69 -8.73 -25.94
C VAL A 216 -6.05 -8.11 -27.28
N THR A 217 -5.70 -6.84 -27.45
CA THR A 217 -5.75 -6.13 -28.72
C THR A 217 -4.35 -5.64 -29.07
N ARG A 218 -3.98 -5.72 -30.35
CA ARG A 218 -2.71 -5.14 -30.83
C ARG A 218 -2.88 -3.63 -30.97
N VAL A 219 -1.91 -2.87 -30.48
CA VAL A 219 -1.88 -1.41 -30.51
C VAL A 219 -0.45 -0.97 -30.79
N ASN A 220 -0.29 0.25 -31.34
CA ASN A 220 1.01 0.84 -31.54
C ASN A 220 1.14 2.06 -30.62
N ASN A 221 1.61 1.81 -29.41
CA ASN A 221 1.83 2.82 -28.39
C ASN A 221 3.28 3.30 -28.39
N GLU A 222 3.58 4.33 -27.59
CA GLU A 222 4.95 4.80 -27.41
C GLU A 222 5.88 3.66 -26.98
N HIS A 223 7.03 3.54 -27.66
CA HIS A 223 8.05 2.58 -27.28
C HIS A 223 8.57 2.85 -25.87
N ASN A 224 8.97 1.79 -25.17
CA ASN A 224 9.56 1.87 -23.82
C ASN A 224 8.66 2.51 -22.75
N ARG A 225 7.34 2.55 -23.01
CA ARG A 225 6.33 3.04 -22.08
C ARG A 225 5.27 1.96 -21.83
N ILE A 226 4.93 1.76 -20.56
CA ILE A 226 3.85 0.89 -20.12
C ILE A 226 2.89 1.70 -19.27
N PHE A 227 1.59 1.47 -19.46
CA PHE A 227 0.54 1.99 -18.61
C PHE A 227 -0.23 0.84 -17.96
N LEU A 228 -0.43 0.93 -16.65
CA LEU A 228 -1.18 -0.05 -15.86
C LEU A 228 -2.29 0.68 -15.11
N LYS A 229 -3.53 0.26 -15.30
CA LYS A 229 -4.70 0.66 -14.52
C LYS A 229 -5.29 -0.57 -13.85
N MET A 230 -5.38 -0.56 -12.54
CA MET A 230 -5.90 -1.65 -11.73
C MET A 230 -7.01 -1.12 -10.83
N ASN A 231 -8.19 -1.73 -10.90
CA ASN A 231 -9.32 -1.41 -10.05
C ASN A 231 -9.70 -2.65 -9.24
N VAL A 232 -9.87 -2.48 -7.94
CA VAL A 232 -10.31 -3.51 -7.01
C VAL A 232 -11.76 -3.24 -6.63
N ASP A 233 -12.60 -4.29 -6.61
CA ASP A 233 -13.98 -4.17 -6.18
C ASP A 233 -14.06 -3.57 -4.75
N PRO A 234 -14.85 -2.49 -4.57
CA PRO A 234 -14.88 -1.73 -3.32
C PRO A 234 -15.47 -2.50 -2.12
N VAL A 235 -16.32 -3.51 -2.37
CA VAL A 235 -17.11 -4.20 -1.33
C VAL A 235 -16.43 -5.48 -0.85
N THR A 236 -16.26 -6.44 -1.75
CA THR A 236 -15.71 -7.77 -1.51
C THR A 236 -14.19 -7.74 -1.47
N ARG A 237 -13.57 -6.88 -2.29
CA ARG A 237 -12.11 -6.82 -2.52
C ARG A 237 -11.51 -8.11 -3.06
N THR A 238 -12.33 -8.93 -3.71
CA THR A 238 -11.93 -10.21 -4.30
C THR A 238 -11.96 -10.18 -5.83
N LEU A 239 -12.47 -9.10 -6.44
CA LEU A 239 -12.50 -8.94 -7.89
C LEU A 239 -11.52 -7.86 -8.33
N LEU A 240 -10.76 -8.17 -9.37
CA LEU A 240 -9.71 -7.33 -9.94
C LEU A 240 -9.97 -7.07 -11.42
N ASN A 241 -10.02 -5.79 -11.78
CA ASN A 241 -10.04 -5.33 -13.16
C ASN A 241 -8.68 -4.71 -13.50
N VAL A 242 -8.00 -5.23 -14.51
CA VAL A 242 -6.68 -4.74 -14.94
C VAL A 242 -6.72 -4.34 -16.40
N LEU A 243 -6.21 -3.15 -16.69
CA LEU A 243 -5.90 -2.69 -18.03
C LEU A 243 -4.39 -2.44 -18.08
N LEU A 244 -3.69 -3.22 -18.89
CA LEU A 244 -2.26 -3.11 -19.13
C LEU A 244 -2.04 -2.73 -20.59
N GLU A 245 -1.44 -1.58 -20.84
CA GLU A 245 -1.04 -1.11 -22.16
C GLU A 245 0.49 -1.17 -22.26
N THR A 246 0.96 -2.01 -23.17
CA THR A 246 2.37 -2.13 -23.55
C THR A 246 2.58 -1.42 -24.89
N PRO A 247 3.83 -1.33 -25.39
CA PRO A 247 4.10 -0.73 -26.70
C PRO A 247 3.36 -1.39 -27.87
N TYR A 248 3.08 -2.70 -27.78
CA TYR A 248 2.56 -3.50 -28.90
C TYR A 248 1.16 -4.08 -28.67
N GLU A 249 0.74 -4.16 -27.41
CA GLU A 249 -0.48 -4.85 -27.00
C GLU A 249 -1.17 -4.13 -25.85
N ARG A 250 -2.49 -4.20 -25.84
CA ARG A 250 -3.37 -3.79 -24.75
C ARG A 250 -4.09 -5.02 -24.23
N MET A 251 -3.89 -5.31 -22.96
CA MET A 251 -4.48 -6.43 -22.24
C MET A 251 -5.53 -5.90 -21.26
N GLU A 252 -6.76 -6.39 -21.38
CA GLU A 252 -7.86 -6.12 -20.47
C GLU A 252 -8.25 -7.41 -19.74
N LEU A 253 -8.05 -7.44 -18.43
CA LEU A 253 -8.49 -8.48 -17.51
C LEU A 253 -9.72 -7.96 -16.77
N ARG A 254 -10.82 -8.73 -16.77
CA ARG A 254 -12.06 -8.34 -16.10
C ARG A 254 -12.49 -9.37 -15.07
N ASP A 255 -13.00 -8.89 -13.95
CA ASP A 255 -13.60 -9.66 -12.85
C ASP A 255 -12.73 -10.85 -12.41
N PHE A 256 -11.41 -10.65 -12.38
CA PHE A 256 -10.49 -11.70 -12.01
C PHE A 256 -10.52 -11.91 -10.50
N VAL A 257 -10.78 -13.15 -10.08
CA VAL A 257 -10.92 -13.50 -8.66
C VAL A 257 -9.55 -13.61 -8.01
N VAL A 258 -9.34 -12.83 -6.96
CA VAL A 258 -8.11 -12.79 -6.17
C VAL A 258 -8.40 -12.99 -4.69
N PRO A 259 -7.41 -13.47 -3.89
CA PRO A 259 -7.50 -13.38 -2.45
C PRO A 259 -7.77 -11.94 -2.01
N GLN A 260 -8.45 -11.78 -0.87
CA GLN A 260 -8.86 -10.47 -0.39
C GLN A 260 -7.68 -9.49 -0.31
N LEU A 261 -7.69 -8.47 -1.15
CA LEU A 261 -6.58 -7.52 -1.25
C LEU A 261 -6.60 -6.50 -0.11
N TYR A 262 -5.41 -6.18 0.40
CA TYR A 262 -5.20 -5.03 1.27
C TYR A 262 -5.08 -3.78 0.42
N LEU A 263 -5.92 -2.77 0.71
CA LEU A 263 -5.94 -1.51 -0.01
C LEU A 263 -5.39 -0.40 0.89
N PRO A 264 -4.55 0.51 0.37
CA PRO A 264 -4.12 1.67 1.12
C PRO A 264 -5.35 2.54 1.48
N SER A 265 -5.32 3.10 2.68
CA SER A 265 -6.37 3.98 3.21
C SER A 265 -5.75 5.30 3.62
N ILE A 266 -6.45 6.40 3.30
CA ILE A 266 -6.03 7.76 3.69
C ILE A 266 -6.62 8.20 5.02
N ALA A 267 -7.35 7.35 5.76
CA ALA A 267 -7.79 7.72 7.10
C ALA A 267 -6.58 7.95 8.01
N LYS A 268 -6.68 8.94 8.90
CA LYS A 268 -5.63 9.15 9.90
C LYS A 268 -5.55 7.93 10.80
N ARG A 269 -4.38 7.32 10.84
CA ARG A 269 -4.07 6.17 11.69
C ARG A 269 -2.98 6.57 12.66
N THR A 270 -3.10 6.14 13.91
CA THR A 270 -1.98 6.20 14.85
C THR A 270 -1.01 5.05 14.54
N LEU A 271 0.25 5.17 14.94
CA LEU A 271 1.22 4.08 14.84
C LEU A 271 0.76 2.82 15.60
N ARG A 272 -0.06 2.98 16.65
CA ARG A 272 -0.73 1.88 17.34
C ARG A 272 -1.77 1.20 16.46
N ASP A 273 -2.64 1.95 15.78
CA ASP A 273 -3.64 1.37 14.87
C ASP A 273 -2.99 0.59 13.72
N ILE A 274 -1.86 1.09 13.18
CA ILE A 274 -1.10 0.41 12.14
C ILE A 274 -0.48 -0.89 12.68
N ARG A 275 0.11 -0.84 13.88
CA ARG A 275 0.66 -2.01 14.55
C ARG A 275 -0.43 -3.03 14.87
N ASP A 276 -1.56 -2.63 15.41
CA ASP A 276 -2.68 -3.50 15.80
C ASP A 276 -3.36 -4.13 14.57
N GLU A 277 -3.34 -3.47 13.40
CA GLU A 277 -3.83 -4.06 12.15
C GLU A 277 -2.82 -5.04 11.52
N MET A 278 -1.52 -4.75 11.57
CA MET A 278 -0.45 -5.66 11.13
C MET A 278 -0.29 -6.86 12.06
N VAL A 279 -0.49 -6.63 13.36
CA VAL A 279 -0.46 -7.59 14.46
C VAL A 279 -1.90 -7.80 14.91
N LYS A 280 -2.78 -8.18 13.97
CA LYS A 280 -4.13 -8.67 14.28
C LYS A 280 -4.01 -9.98 15.07
N GLU A 281 -3.48 -9.90 16.27
CA GLU A 281 -3.55 -10.95 17.25
C GLU A 281 -5.03 -11.06 17.63
N ARG A 282 -5.59 -12.25 17.44
CA ARG A 282 -6.88 -12.59 18.02
C ARG A 282 -6.64 -12.62 19.52
N VAL A 283 -6.89 -11.50 20.20
CA VAL A 283 -6.71 -11.34 21.64
C VAL A 283 -8.07 -11.29 22.30
N CYS A 284 -8.30 -12.16 23.28
CA CYS A 284 -9.42 -12.05 24.20
C CYS A 284 -9.04 -11.06 25.31
N GLU A 285 -9.79 -9.96 25.44
CA GLU A 285 -9.56 -8.93 26.46
C GLU A 285 -10.67 -8.98 27.51
N VAL A 286 -10.28 -9.19 28.77
CA VAL A 286 -11.20 -9.27 29.91
C VAL A 286 -11.02 -8.04 30.79
N LYS A 287 -12.06 -7.21 30.90
CA LYS A 287 -12.17 -6.09 31.85
C LYS A 287 -13.21 -6.38 32.91
N SER A 288 -13.25 -5.59 33.98
CA SER A 288 -14.13 -5.79 35.14
C SER A 288 -15.62 -5.96 34.79
N THR A 289 -16.11 -5.27 33.77
CA THR A 289 -17.54 -5.27 33.38
C THR A 289 -17.79 -5.71 31.93
N LYS A 290 -16.73 -6.02 31.18
CA LYS A 290 -16.79 -6.21 29.73
C LYS A 290 -15.77 -7.22 29.29
N VAL A 291 -16.19 -8.15 28.43
CA VAL A 291 -15.33 -9.13 27.77
C VAL A 291 -15.38 -8.90 26.27
N ARG A 292 -14.21 -8.91 25.64
CA ARG A 292 -14.00 -8.90 24.19
C ARG A 292 -13.42 -10.27 23.80
N THR A 293 -14.12 -11.02 22.94
CA THR A 293 -13.68 -12.35 22.51
C THR A 293 -12.58 -12.28 21.45
N PHE A 294 -12.00 -13.44 21.13
CA PHE A 294 -11.05 -13.62 20.03
C PHE A 294 -11.59 -13.20 18.65
N ASP A 295 -12.92 -13.22 18.48
CA ASP A 295 -13.64 -12.84 17.27
C ASP A 295 -14.22 -11.42 17.34
N ASP A 296 -13.73 -10.61 18.28
CA ASP A 296 -14.12 -9.21 18.47
C ASP A 296 -15.59 -9.00 18.90
N VAL A 297 -16.22 -10.04 19.47
CA VAL A 297 -17.56 -9.91 20.05
C VAL A 297 -17.45 -9.34 21.45
N ILE A 298 -18.20 -8.28 21.70
CA ILE A 298 -18.20 -7.55 22.96
C ILE A 298 -19.48 -7.86 23.72
N PHE A 299 -19.36 -8.35 24.95
CA PHE A 299 -20.51 -8.51 25.84
C PHE A 299 -20.20 -8.03 27.26
N ARG A 300 -21.27 -7.62 27.97
CA ARG A 300 -21.20 -7.25 29.38
C ARG A 300 -21.32 -8.51 30.22
N ALA A 301 -20.21 -8.91 30.81
CA ALA A 301 -20.15 -9.96 31.82
C ALA A 301 -19.36 -9.41 33.00
N PRO A 302 -20.03 -9.00 34.09
CA PRO A 302 -19.32 -8.57 35.29
C PRO A 302 -18.54 -9.77 35.86
N LEU A 303 -17.25 -9.57 36.10
CA LEU A 303 -16.44 -10.58 36.77
C LEU A 303 -16.92 -10.73 38.20
N THR A 304 -17.23 -11.97 38.59
CA THR A 304 -17.64 -12.30 39.95
C THR A 304 -16.44 -12.74 40.78
N ASN A 305 -16.67 -12.93 42.08
CA ASN A 305 -15.69 -13.54 42.98
C ASN A 305 -15.56 -15.06 42.78
N CYS A 306 -16.30 -15.65 41.84
CA CYS A 306 -16.16 -17.05 41.44
C CYS A 306 -15.13 -17.20 40.32
N TYR A 307 -14.46 -18.35 40.26
CA TYR A 307 -13.61 -18.67 39.12
C TYR A 307 -14.46 -18.81 37.86
N SER A 308 -14.17 -17.98 36.86
CA SER A 308 -14.80 -17.99 35.56
C SER A 308 -13.79 -18.46 34.51
N VAL A 309 -14.21 -19.37 33.63
CA VAL A 309 -13.38 -19.84 32.52
C VAL A 309 -13.38 -18.79 31.42
N ILE A 310 -12.19 -18.32 31.03
CA ILE A 310 -12.00 -17.33 29.97
C ILE A 310 -11.60 -17.98 28.65
N ALA A 311 -10.77 -19.02 28.73
CA ALA A 311 -10.39 -19.82 27.58
C ALA A 311 -10.07 -21.25 28.05
N LYS A 312 -10.45 -22.25 27.27
CA LYS A 312 -10.14 -23.65 27.53
C LYS A 312 -9.95 -24.38 26.20
N ASP A 313 -9.00 -25.30 26.17
CA ASP A 313 -8.88 -26.29 25.10
C ASP A 313 -9.96 -27.39 25.29
N CYS A 314 -10.83 -27.55 24.30
CA CYS A 314 -11.91 -28.54 24.29
C CYS A 314 -11.61 -29.74 23.37
N SER A 315 -10.34 -29.92 22.98
CA SER A 315 -9.88 -31.10 22.25
C SER A 315 -9.95 -32.37 23.12
N GLU A 316 -9.86 -33.55 22.48
CA GLU A 316 -9.87 -34.85 23.19
C GLU A 316 -8.79 -34.95 24.27
N GLU A 317 -7.62 -34.34 24.03
CA GLU A 317 -6.54 -34.16 25.00
C GLU A 317 -6.37 -32.66 25.32
N PRO A 318 -7.02 -32.14 26.37
CA PRO A 318 -7.02 -30.71 26.67
C PRO A 318 -5.65 -30.23 27.17
N ARG A 319 -5.05 -29.24 26.50
CA ARG A 319 -3.71 -28.73 26.82
C ARG A 319 -3.68 -27.56 27.79
N PHE A 320 -4.75 -26.78 27.88
CA PHE A 320 -4.78 -25.60 28.75
C PHE A 320 -6.20 -25.20 29.19
N ALA A 321 -6.25 -24.49 30.32
CA ALA A 321 -7.40 -23.74 30.77
C ALA A 321 -6.95 -22.45 31.46
N VAL A 322 -7.60 -21.34 31.14
CA VAL A 322 -7.35 -20.01 31.70
C VAL A 322 -8.59 -19.59 32.49
N LEU A 323 -8.40 -19.37 33.79
CA LEU A 323 -9.44 -19.02 34.74
C LEU A 323 -9.15 -17.62 35.30
N VAL A 324 -10.19 -16.82 35.50
CA VAL A 324 -10.10 -15.52 36.15
C VAL A 324 -11.06 -15.46 37.34
N LYS A 325 -10.65 -14.74 38.39
CA LYS A 325 -11.47 -14.48 39.57
C LYS A 325 -11.24 -13.04 40.02
N LYS A 326 -12.31 -12.32 40.33
CA LYS A 326 -12.21 -11.00 40.97
C LYS A 326 -11.79 -11.18 42.44
N ILE A 327 -10.74 -10.49 42.86
CA ILE A 327 -10.13 -10.66 44.21
C ILE A 327 -10.90 -9.88 45.28
N ARG A 328 -11.52 -8.75 44.92
CA ARG A 328 -12.24 -7.87 45.85
C ARG A 328 -13.72 -7.80 45.51
N LYS A 329 -14.56 -8.03 46.51
CA LYS A 329 -16.03 -7.97 46.43
C LYS A 329 -16.46 -6.50 46.37
N ASP A 330 -17.18 -6.10 45.32
CA ASP A 330 -17.97 -4.86 45.37
C ASP A 330 -19.19 -5.12 46.24
N SER A 331 -19.58 -4.12 47.03
CA SER A 331 -20.62 -4.21 48.08
C SER A 331 -22.00 -4.69 47.61
N ASP A 332 -22.24 -4.74 46.30
CA ASP A 332 -23.53 -5.07 45.68
C ASP A 332 -23.60 -6.46 45.02
N GLU A 333 -22.56 -7.29 45.12
CA GLU A 333 -22.62 -8.69 44.65
C GLU A 333 -23.22 -9.59 45.74
N LYS A 334 -24.50 -10.00 45.58
CA LYS A 334 -25.15 -10.97 46.48
C LYS A 334 -24.50 -12.34 46.41
#